data_AF-A0A3M1VYA3-F1
#
_entry.id   AF-A0A3M1VYA3-F1
#
_cell.length_a   1.000
_cell.length_b   1.000
_cell.length_c   1.000
_cell.angle_alpha   90.00
_cell.angle_beta   90.00
_cell.angle_gamma   90.00
#
_symmetry.space_group_name_H-M   'P 1'
#
loop_
_entity.id
_entity.type
_entity.pdbx_description
1 polymer ?
#
loop_
_entity_poly.entity_id
_entity_poly.type
_entity_poly.pdbx_seq_one_letter_code
_entity_poly.pdbx_strand_id
1 'polypeptide(L)'
;MASSAAPRAPGSGRGGARPMRRQGGPAETEPAPRNRSKARVTIGAETVVKDYRDCPVLVRWMGRYWLDREERALRRLEGLPNVPTVVGRRGPYALEITRVPGVPVSGRRPPEVTERFIERLGQLFDALHARGVAHGDAHCRNVLMAGEEPYLVDFSTAWVTGRHPILDRFLFEWYKQLDRRKIYKLEIDLFGRDVPPPRMFLLYRLVKEGALARFLKNLVLVVGILAILVLARPTRASLIGGGMVAALGQGIRIWAAGHLRRNREVTTSGPYAYVRDPLYLGRLLLLVGFGIMAWGPALWVLAVGVVLFLASYMPRKLAKEPERLENLFGEEYARYAAQVRSLLPRLTPYPERARRSWSFELFWRENREQYFLLGTLLVGAVLVWRHLAGS
;
A
#
# COMPACT_ATOMS: atom_id res chain seq x y z
N MET A 1 56.21 13.55 -42.27
CA MET A 1 55.41 14.35 -41.32
C MET A 1 54.17 13.50 -40.97
N ALA A 2 54.18 12.57 -40.01
CA ALA A 2 54.37 12.70 -38.57
C ALA A 2 53.42 13.73 -37.92
N SER A 3 52.25 13.28 -37.44
CA SER A 3 51.57 13.73 -36.21
C SER A 3 50.29 12.89 -36.03
N SER A 4 50.31 11.85 -35.19
CA SER A 4 49.87 11.88 -33.78
C SER A 4 48.35 11.92 -33.62
N ALA A 5 47.74 10.73 -33.53
CA ALA A 5 46.40 10.53 -32.97
C ALA A 5 46.55 9.72 -31.67
N ALA A 6 46.42 10.41 -30.53
CA ALA A 6 46.51 9.82 -29.20
C ALA A 6 45.29 8.90 -28.91
N PRO A 7 45.49 7.74 -28.27
CA PRO A 7 44.38 6.88 -27.85
C PRO A 7 43.73 7.41 -26.58
N ARG A 8 42.40 7.63 -26.62
CA ARG A 8 41.59 7.95 -25.44
C ARG A 8 41.37 6.69 -24.59
N ALA A 9 41.65 6.83 -23.30
CA ALA A 9 41.57 5.79 -22.28
C ALA A 9 40.16 5.17 -22.11
N PRO A 10 40.06 3.87 -21.77
CA PRO A 10 38.81 3.25 -21.41
C PRO A 10 38.36 3.68 -20.01
N GLY A 11 37.13 4.19 -19.92
CA GLY A 11 36.49 4.62 -18.69
C GLY A 11 36.39 3.53 -17.64
N SER A 12 36.90 3.86 -16.46
CA SER A 12 36.84 3.16 -15.18
C SER A 12 35.58 2.30 -14.96
N GLY A 13 35.79 1.00 -14.78
CA GLY A 13 34.77 0.07 -14.32
C GLY A 13 34.22 0.46 -12.94
N ARG A 14 32.90 0.60 -12.84
CA ARG A 14 32.18 0.60 -11.54
C ARG A 14 31.95 -0.84 -11.10
N GLY A 15 33.04 -1.53 -10.75
CA GLY A 15 33.03 -2.77 -9.99
C GLY A 15 33.28 -2.45 -8.52
N GLY A 16 32.26 -1.97 -7.81
CA GLY A 16 32.33 -1.73 -6.37
C GLY A 16 32.34 -3.04 -5.60
N ALA A 17 33.48 -3.74 -5.59
CA ALA A 17 33.74 -4.83 -4.67
C ALA A 17 33.66 -4.28 -3.24
N ARG A 18 32.65 -4.69 -2.47
CA ARG A 18 32.64 -4.48 -1.01
C ARG A 18 33.82 -5.26 -0.44
N PRO A 19 34.69 -4.64 0.38
CA PRO A 19 35.79 -5.38 0.98
C PRO A 19 35.23 -6.47 1.91
N MET A 20 35.82 -7.65 1.81
CA MET A 20 35.61 -8.79 2.70
C MET A 20 35.70 -8.35 4.16
N ARG A 21 34.64 -8.65 4.94
CA ARG A 21 34.65 -8.52 6.40
C ARG A 21 35.70 -9.49 6.97
N ARG A 22 36.81 -8.96 7.48
CA ARG A 22 37.73 -9.69 8.35
C ARG A 22 36.98 -10.09 9.63
N GLN A 23 37.02 -11.37 9.98
CA GLN A 23 36.59 -11.86 11.29
C GLN A 23 37.67 -11.53 12.32
N GLY A 24 37.29 -10.88 13.43
CA GLY A 24 38.17 -10.63 14.59
C GLY A 24 38.39 -9.15 14.90
N GLY A 25 37.41 -8.46 15.48
CA GLY A 25 37.52 -7.10 16.01
C GLY A 25 36.53 -6.86 17.17
N PRO A 26 36.80 -5.89 18.07
CA PRO A 26 36.00 -5.65 19.27
C PRO A 26 34.56 -5.21 18.94
N ALA A 27 33.64 -5.36 19.90
CA ALA A 27 32.20 -5.14 19.76
C ALA A 27 31.84 -3.92 18.89
N GLU A 28 31.38 -4.18 17.65
CA GLU A 28 30.94 -3.13 16.73
C GLU A 28 29.52 -2.68 17.10
N THR A 29 29.40 -1.48 17.65
CA THR A 29 28.11 -0.77 17.73
C THR A 29 27.66 -0.42 16.32
N GLU A 30 26.49 -0.91 15.85
CA GLU A 30 25.92 -0.38 14.61
C GLU A 30 25.72 1.15 14.77
N PRO A 31 26.08 1.96 13.77
CA PRO A 31 25.86 3.41 13.83
C PRO A 31 24.38 3.68 14.07
N ALA A 32 24.09 4.66 14.95
CA ALA A 32 22.73 4.98 15.37
C ALA A 32 21.78 5.05 14.16
N PRO A 33 20.62 4.36 14.20
CA PRO A 33 19.77 4.24 13.04
C PRO A 33 19.35 5.64 12.57
N ARG A 34 19.55 5.92 11.27
CA ARG A 34 19.15 7.18 10.61
C ARG A 34 17.65 7.49 10.79
N ASN A 35 16.87 6.50 11.22
CA ASN A 35 15.45 6.59 11.53
C ASN A 35 15.22 6.41 13.04
N ARG A 36 14.76 7.45 13.75
CA ARG A 36 14.50 7.45 15.21
C ARG A 36 13.39 6.48 15.66
N SER A 37 12.72 5.81 14.72
CA SER A 37 11.67 4.83 14.98
C SER A 37 12.16 3.39 15.17
N LYS A 38 13.48 3.15 15.14
CA LYS A 38 14.07 1.81 15.29
C LYS A 38 14.84 1.70 16.62
N ALA A 39 14.88 0.48 17.16
CA ALA A 39 15.72 0.16 18.30
C ALA A 39 17.20 0.45 17.99
N ARG A 40 17.95 0.85 19.01
CA ARG A 40 19.41 0.73 18.98
C ARG A 40 19.74 -0.75 19.16
N VAL A 41 20.49 -1.30 18.22
CA VAL A 41 20.95 -2.70 18.27
C VAL A 41 22.45 -2.70 18.53
N THR A 42 22.87 -3.30 19.63
CA THR A 42 24.29 -3.47 19.97
C THR A 42 24.63 -4.94 19.80
N ILE A 43 25.59 -5.24 18.92
CA ILE A 43 26.01 -6.60 18.61
C ILE A 43 27.34 -6.86 19.31
N GLY A 44 27.30 -7.67 20.36
CA GLY A 44 28.49 -8.17 21.06
C GLY A 44 29.08 -9.41 20.38
N ALA A 45 30.11 -9.97 21.02
CA ALA A 45 30.70 -11.24 20.61
C ALA A 45 29.69 -12.39 20.71
N GLU A 46 28.99 -12.49 21.85
CA GLU A 46 28.06 -13.60 22.16
C GLU A 46 26.60 -13.18 22.29
N THR A 47 26.32 -11.88 22.48
CA THR A 47 24.96 -11.38 22.71
C THR A 47 24.58 -10.24 21.76
N VAL A 48 23.28 -10.05 21.58
CA VAL A 48 22.69 -8.93 20.87
C VAL A 48 21.70 -8.24 21.81
N VAL A 49 21.85 -6.92 21.96
CA VAL A 49 20.97 -6.10 22.79
C VAL A 49 20.09 -5.24 21.89
N LYS A 50 18.78 -5.33 22.05
CA LYS A 50 17.80 -4.44 21.41
C LYS A 50 17.28 -3.44 22.43
N ASP A 51 17.54 -2.16 22.22
CA ASP A 51 17.23 -1.08 23.17
C ASP A 51 16.35 0.02 22.55
N TYR A 52 15.21 0.30 23.17
CA TYR A 52 14.25 1.34 22.79
C TYR A 52 14.21 2.54 23.76
N ARG A 53 15.10 2.61 24.77
CA ARG A 53 15.07 3.66 25.80
C ARG A 53 15.17 5.08 25.23
N ASP A 54 15.97 5.25 24.19
CA ASP A 54 16.25 6.54 23.55
C ASP A 54 15.24 6.91 22.44
N CYS A 55 14.22 6.07 22.20
CA CYS A 55 13.19 6.35 21.20
C CYS A 55 12.12 7.34 21.73
N PRO A 56 11.41 8.07 20.83
CA PRO A 56 10.26 8.89 21.22
C PRO A 56 9.20 8.09 22.00
N VAL A 57 8.45 8.76 22.88
CA VAL A 57 7.52 8.11 23.84
C VAL A 57 6.61 7.07 23.20
N LEU A 58 5.98 7.39 22.07
CA LEU A 58 5.10 6.47 21.35
C LEU A 58 5.85 5.23 20.83
N VAL A 59 7.03 5.43 20.25
CA VAL A 59 7.88 4.34 19.74
C VAL A 59 8.41 3.48 20.89
N ARG A 60 8.74 4.09 22.03
CA ARG A 60 9.18 3.38 23.23
C ARG A 60 8.07 2.49 23.80
N TRP A 61 6.83 2.97 23.82
CA TRP A 61 5.67 2.17 24.22
C TRP A 61 5.42 0.99 23.27
N MET A 62 5.49 1.21 21.96
CA MET A 62 5.42 0.13 20.96
C MET A 62 6.60 -0.84 21.07
N GLY A 63 7.80 -0.33 21.33
CA GLY A 63 9.02 -1.10 21.53
C GLY A 63 8.88 -2.09 22.68
N ARG A 64 8.33 -1.66 23.83
CA ARG A 64 8.00 -2.56 24.94
C ARG A 64 7.09 -3.72 24.48
N TYR A 65 6.04 -3.42 23.73
CA TYR A 65 5.14 -4.44 23.22
C TYR A 65 5.84 -5.45 22.30
N TRP A 66 6.71 -4.98 21.40
CA TRP A 66 7.49 -5.85 20.52
C TRP A 66 8.51 -6.71 21.28
N LEU A 67 9.22 -6.13 22.26
CA LEU A 67 10.14 -6.89 23.12
C LEU A 67 9.40 -7.94 23.95
N ASP A 68 8.21 -7.62 24.48
CA ASP A 68 7.38 -8.58 25.20
C ASP A 68 6.94 -9.75 24.30
N ARG A 69 6.68 -9.50 23.01
CA ARG A 69 6.36 -10.56 22.05
C ARG A 69 7.57 -11.43 21.74
N GLU A 70 8.70 -10.80 21.45
CA GLU A 70 9.95 -11.50 21.13
C GLU A 70 10.40 -12.36 22.31
N GLU A 71 10.47 -11.80 23.52
CA GLU A 71 10.85 -12.56 24.72
C GLU A 71 9.94 -13.76 24.95
N ARG A 72 8.61 -13.62 24.82
CA ARG A 72 7.68 -14.74 24.96
C ARG A 72 7.89 -15.82 23.90
N ALA A 73 8.12 -15.42 22.65
CA ALA A 73 8.39 -16.36 21.58
C ALA A 73 9.67 -17.14 21.87
N LEU A 74 10.76 -16.44 22.21
CA LEU A 74 12.05 -17.04 22.49
C LEU A 74 12.04 -17.94 23.73
N ARG A 75 11.37 -17.54 24.82
CA ARG A 75 11.19 -18.39 26.01
C ARG A 75 10.44 -19.69 25.69
N ARG A 76 9.50 -19.65 24.75
CA ARG A 76 8.76 -20.85 24.33
C ARG A 76 9.55 -21.73 23.36
N LEU A 77 10.58 -21.17 22.74
CA LEU A 77 11.52 -21.86 21.86
C LEU A 77 12.82 -22.25 22.57
N GLU A 78 12.90 -22.08 23.89
CA GLU A 78 14.07 -22.45 24.67
C GLU A 78 14.46 -23.91 24.44
N GLY A 79 15.76 -24.16 24.27
CA GLY A 79 16.30 -25.47 23.90
C GLY A 79 16.30 -25.78 22.39
N LEU A 80 15.81 -24.88 21.53
CA LEU A 80 15.95 -25.03 20.07
C LEU A 80 17.25 -24.34 19.59
N PRO A 81 18.22 -25.07 19.00
CA PRO A 81 19.57 -24.52 18.75
C PRO A 81 19.65 -23.45 17.66
N ASN A 82 18.70 -23.45 16.70
CA ASN A 82 18.73 -22.59 15.52
C ASN A 82 18.01 -21.23 15.71
N VAL A 83 17.71 -20.84 16.95
CA VAL A 83 17.09 -19.55 17.29
C VAL A 83 17.82 -18.90 18.47
N PRO A 84 17.73 -17.57 18.65
CA PRO A 84 18.29 -16.90 19.81
C PRO A 84 17.64 -17.36 21.12
N THR A 85 18.41 -17.36 22.20
CA THR A 85 17.92 -17.59 23.56
C THR A 85 17.88 -16.26 24.31
N VAL A 86 16.91 -16.08 25.19
CA VAL A 86 16.86 -14.89 26.06
C VAL A 86 17.95 -15.02 27.12
N VAL A 87 18.89 -14.06 27.13
CA VAL A 87 19.93 -13.96 28.17
C VAL A 87 19.38 -13.21 29.37
N GLY A 88 18.67 -12.12 29.11
CA GLY A 88 18.10 -11.30 30.17
C GLY A 88 17.37 -10.07 29.65
N ARG A 89 16.70 -9.38 30.57
CA ARG A 89 15.94 -8.18 30.28
C ARG A 89 16.44 -7.00 31.11
N ARG A 90 16.92 -5.95 30.45
CA ARG A 90 17.48 -4.74 31.10
C ARG A 90 16.40 -3.67 31.22
N GLY A 91 15.39 -3.96 32.05
CA GLY A 91 14.20 -3.12 32.22
C GLY A 91 13.15 -3.29 31.10
N PRO A 92 12.10 -2.45 31.07
CA PRO A 92 10.96 -2.67 30.18
C PRO A 92 11.25 -2.46 28.69
N TYR A 93 12.35 -1.78 28.35
CA TYR A 93 12.64 -1.31 26.98
C TYR A 93 13.94 -1.87 26.38
N ALA A 94 14.59 -2.83 27.04
CA ALA A 94 15.78 -3.46 26.50
C ALA A 94 15.78 -4.98 26.74
N LEU A 95 15.99 -5.75 25.67
CA LEU A 95 16.08 -7.21 25.69
C LEU A 95 17.46 -7.64 25.19
N GLU A 96 18.07 -8.57 25.91
CA GLU A 96 19.34 -9.18 25.57
C GLU A 96 19.13 -10.65 25.19
N ILE A 97 19.62 -11.02 24.01
CA ILE A 97 19.48 -12.34 23.44
C ILE A 97 20.83 -12.87 22.97
N THR A 98 20.98 -14.18 22.84
CA THR A 98 22.20 -14.76 22.28
C THR A 98 22.34 -14.41 20.81
N ARG A 99 23.59 -14.27 20.37
CA ARG A 99 23.91 -14.10 18.95
C ARG A 99 23.91 -15.47 18.27
N VAL A 100 23.12 -15.60 17.22
CA VAL A 100 23.15 -16.78 16.35
C VAL A 100 24.24 -16.64 15.27
N PRO A 101 24.88 -17.75 14.85
CA PRO A 101 25.88 -17.72 13.80
C PRO A 101 25.23 -17.51 12.42
N GLY A 102 26.08 -17.15 11.45
CA GLY A 102 25.69 -17.09 10.04
C GLY A 102 25.48 -15.69 9.49
N VAL A 103 25.16 -15.68 8.21
CA VAL A 103 25.01 -14.47 7.39
C VAL A 103 23.61 -14.42 6.77
N PRO A 104 23.02 -13.24 6.55
CA PRO A 104 21.70 -13.15 5.92
C PRO A 104 21.67 -13.81 4.54
N VAL A 105 20.57 -14.51 4.25
CA VAL A 105 20.31 -15.13 2.93
C VAL A 105 20.03 -14.07 1.85
N SER A 106 19.67 -12.85 2.26
CA SER A 106 19.38 -11.74 1.34
C SER A 106 20.52 -11.48 0.35
N GLY A 107 20.22 -11.58 -0.95
CA GLY A 107 21.18 -11.33 -2.03
C GLY A 107 22.03 -12.53 -2.44
N ARG A 108 21.86 -13.69 -1.79
CA ARG A 108 22.56 -14.94 -2.13
C ARG A 108 21.76 -15.76 -3.13
N ARG A 109 22.47 -16.57 -3.93
CA ARG A 109 21.92 -17.44 -4.99
C ARG A 109 22.61 -18.80 -4.97
N PRO A 110 22.08 -19.82 -5.67
CA PRO A 110 22.80 -21.07 -5.87
C PRO A 110 24.20 -20.82 -6.50
N PRO A 111 25.24 -21.59 -6.12
CA PRO A 111 25.21 -22.75 -5.24
C PRO A 111 25.33 -22.44 -3.73
N GLU A 112 25.42 -21.16 -3.33
CA GLU A 112 25.55 -20.81 -1.89
C GLU A 112 24.34 -21.26 -1.07
N VAL A 113 23.14 -21.13 -1.65
CA VAL A 113 21.90 -21.62 -1.05
C VAL A 113 21.54 -22.94 -1.69
N THR A 114 21.62 -24.03 -0.91
CA THR A 114 21.33 -25.39 -1.36
C THR A 114 19.87 -25.78 -1.13
N GLU A 115 19.39 -26.83 -1.81
CA GLU A 115 18.06 -27.38 -1.55
C GLU A 115 17.94 -27.91 -0.12
N ARG A 116 19.01 -28.51 0.39
CA ARG A 116 19.10 -29.01 1.78
C ARG A 116 18.95 -27.90 2.81
N PHE A 117 19.44 -26.70 2.53
CA PHE A 117 19.19 -25.52 3.37
C PHE A 117 17.69 -25.18 3.42
N ILE A 118 16.99 -25.23 2.28
CA ILE A 118 15.55 -24.94 2.21
C ILE A 118 14.74 -25.99 2.97
N GLU A 119 15.10 -27.28 2.83
CA GLU A 119 14.47 -28.37 3.58
C GLU A 119 14.63 -28.18 5.10
N ARG A 120 15.85 -27.89 5.56
CA ARG A 120 16.14 -27.61 6.98
C ARG A 120 15.43 -26.37 7.48
N LEU A 121 15.26 -25.36 6.63
CA LEU A 121 14.50 -24.16 6.98
C LEU A 121 13.02 -24.51 7.20
N GLY A 122 12.47 -25.41 6.37
CA GLY A 122 11.14 -25.97 6.57
C GLY A 122 11.01 -26.72 7.89
N GLN A 123 11.95 -27.60 8.20
CA GLN A 123 12.00 -28.34 9.47
C GLN A 123 12.08 -27.40 10.68
N LEU A 124 12.86 -26.32 10.56
CA LEU A 124 12.95 -25.29 11.61
C LEU A 124 11.59 -24.63 11.83
N PHE A 125 10.88 -24.22 10.78
CA PHE A 125 9.54 -23.66 10.91
C PHE A 125 8.55 -24.65 11.55
N ASP A 126 8.57 -25.92 11.14
CA ASP A 126 7.70 -26.94 11.75
C ASP A 126 8.04 -27.14 13.24
N ALA A 127 9.32 -27.07 13.63
CA ALA A 127 9.75 -27.14 15.03
C ALA A 127 9.31 -25.93 15.87
N LEU A 128 9.25 -24.74 15.26
CA LEU A 128 8.66 -23.54 15.86
C LEU A 128 7.16 -23.76 16.08
N HIS A 129 6.47 -24.23 15.04
CA HIS A 129 5.02 -24.43 15.03
C HIS A 129 4.59 -25.49 16.05
N ALA A 130 5.36 -26.56 16.21
CA ALA A 130 5.14 -27.59 17.23
C ALA A 130 5.18 -27.03 18.66
N ARG A 131 5.97 -25.97 18.90
CA ARG A 131 6.04 -25.27 20.18
C ARG A 131 4.98 -24.17 20.31
N GLY A 132 4.05 -24.03 19.36
CA GLY A 132 3.01 -23.01 19.39
C GLY A 132 3.51 -21.60 19.07
N VAL A 133 4.63 -21.50 18.35
CA VAL A 133 5.21 -20.22 17.91
C VAL A 133 5.24 -20.19 16.38
N ALA A 134 4.80 -19.10 15.76
CA ALA A 134 4.90 -18.90 14.33
C ALA A 134 5.52 -17.52 14.06
N HIS A 135 6.51 -17.46 13.17
CA HIS A 135 7.38 -16.29 13.07
C HIS A 135 6.68 -15.10 12.37
N GLY A 136 5.96 -15.34 11.27
CA GLY A 136 5.11 -14.35 10.60
C GLY A 136 5.81 -13.30 9.74
N ASP A 137 7.13 -13.09 9.88
CA ASP A 137 7.91 -12.13 9.09
C ASP A 137 9.38 -12.57 8.88
N ALA A 138 9.59 -13.84 8.56
CA ALA A 138 10.92 -14.40 8.29
C ALA A 138 11.48 -13.95 6.92
N HIS A 139 11.67 -12.64 6.72
CA HIS A 139 12.23 -12.10 5.48
C HIS A 139 13.68 -12.62 5.25
N CYS A 140 14.24 -12.55 4.02
CA CYS A 140 15.62 -13.02 3.75
C CYS A 140 16.72 -12.34 4.59
N ARG A 141 16.40 -11.21 5.25
CA ARG A 141 17.29 -10.51 6.19
C ARG A 141 17.27 -11.12 7.60
N ASN A 142 16.16 -11.79 7.93
CA ASN A 142 15.87 -12.41 9.22
C ASN A 142 16.10 -13.93 9.18
N VAL A 143 16.37 -14.48 7.99
CA VAL A 143 16.88 -15.84 7.81
C VAL A 143 18.38 -15.75 7.58
N LEU A 144 19.15 -16.35 8.48
CA LEU A 144 20.60 -16.45 8.38
C LEU A 144 21.00 -17.87 8.01
N MET A 145 22.17 -18.01 7.39
CA MET A 145 22.75 -19.28 7.00
C MET A 145 24.19 -19.40 7.52
N ALA A 146 24.52 -20.55 8.11
CA ALA A 146 25.89 -20.96 8.40
C ALA A 146 26.14 -22.31 7.71
N GLY A 147 26.69 -22.27 6.50
CA GLY A 147 26.67 -23.44 5.61
C GLY A 147 25.24 -23.81 5.24
N GLU A 148 24.85 -25.06 5.51
CA GLU A 148 23.50 -25.58 5.26
C GLU A 148 22.55 -25.45 6.47
N GLU A 149 23.02 -24.88 7.58
CA GLU A 149 22.20 -24.68 8.78
C GLU A 149 21.47 -23.33 8.72
N PRO A 150 20.12 -23.32 8.77
CA PRO A 150 19.33 -22.10 8.85
C PRO A 150 19.22 -21.62 10.30
N TYR A 151 19.22 -20.31 10.47
CA TYR A 151 18.93 -19.64 11.74
C TYR A 151 17.90 -18.55 11.52
N LEU A 152 16.98 -18.38 12.47
CA LEU A 152 15.94 -17.33 12.42
C LEU A 152 16.24 -16.27 13.46
N VAL A 153 16.10 -15.00 13.09
CA VAL A 153 16.24 -13.85 13.99
C VAL A 153 15.05 -12.90 13.87
N ASP A 154 14.88 -12.03 14.86
CA ASP A 154 13.82 -11.02 14.90
C ASP A 154 12.40 -11.59 15.05
N PHE A 155 12.10 -12.04 16.27
CA PHE A 155 10.79 -12.60 16.64
C PHE A 155 9.80 -11.52 17.13
N SER A 156 10.08 -10.24 16.85
CA SER A 156 9.23 -9.11 17.28
C SER A 156 7.80 -9.19 16.74
N THR A 157 7.61 -9.82 15.58
CA THR A 157 6.31 -10.03 14.93
C THR A 157 5.70 -11.39 15.23
N ALA A 158 6.42 -12.31 15.89
CA ALA A 158 6.00 -13.69 16.08
C ALA A 158 4.67 -13.80 16.83
N TRP A 159 3.84 -14.77 16.43
CA TRP A 159 2.64 -15.18 17.14
C TRP A 159 2.95 -16.31 18.10
N VAL A 160 2.47 -16.19 19.34
CA VAL A 160 2.63 -17.19 20.40
C VAL A 160 1.23 -17.57 20.87
N THR A 161 0.89 -18.86 20.80
CA THR A 161 -0.41 -19.36 21.26
C THR A 161 -0.56 -19.27 22.78
N GLY A 162 -1.80 -19.15 23.26
CA GLY A 162 -2.14 -19.12 24.70
C GLY A 162 -2.58 -17.76 25.22
N ARG A 163 -2.66 -16.72 24.38
CA ARG A 163 -3.13 -15.38 24.79
C ARG A 163 -4.63 -15.19 24.58
N HIS A 164 -5.20 -15.80 23.55
CA HIS A 164 -6.61 -15.64 23.22
C HIS A 164 -7.14 -16.90 22.54
N PRO A 165 -7.65 -17.90 23.30
CA PRO A 165 -7.92 -19.25 22.79
C PRO A 165 -8.75 -19.31 21.50
N ILE A 166 -9.75 -18.43 21.38
CA ILE A 166 -10.62 -18.34 20.21
C ILE A 166 -9.88 -17.82 18.97
N LEU A 167 -9.04 -16.80 19.14
CA LEU A 167 -8.31 -16.16 18.04
C LEU A 167 -7.03 -16.94 17.71
N ASP A 168 -6.44 -17.62 18.69
CA ASP A 168 -5.22 -18.40 18.55
C ASP A 168 -5.40 -19.47 17.48
N ARG A 169 -6.52 -20.19 17.45
CA ARG A 169 -6.76 -21.21 16.41
C ARG A 169 -6.74 -20.63 15.00
N PHE A 170 -7.31 -19.44 14.80
CA PHE A 170 -7.38 -18.81 13.48
C PHE A 170 -6.08 -18.10 13.10
N LEU A 171 -5.57 -17.24 13.99
CA LEU A 171 -4.39 -16.42 13.75
C LEU A 171 -3.10 -17.24 13.74
N PHE A 172 -3.00 -18.30 14.54
CA PHE A 172 -1.83 -19.16 14.50
C PHE A 172 -1.72 -19.90 13.17
N GLU A 173 -2.80 -20.52 12.70
CA GLU A 173 -2.84 -21.15 11.37
C GLU A 173 -2.44 -20.16 10.28
N TRP A 174 -2.93 -18.93 10.36
CA TRP A 174 -2.52 -17.86 9.45
C TRP A 174 -1.02 -17.55 9.47
N TYR A 175 -0.44 -17.40 10.66
CA TYR A 175 0.98 -17.12 10.79
C TYR A 175 1.85 -18.29 10.30
N LYS A 176 1.43 -19.55 10.52
CA LYS A 176 2.10 -20.72 9.93
C LYS A 176 2.12 -20.67 8.41
N GLN A 177 1.03 -20.19 7.80
CA GLN A 177 0.97 -20.04 6.34
C GLN A 177 1.87 -18.92 5.83
N LEU A 178 2.10 -17.84 6.61
CA LEU A 178 3.07 -16.81 6.26
C LEU A 178 4.50 -17.37 6.24
N ASP A 179 4.84 -18.21 7.21
CA ASP A 179 6.14 -18.89 7.29
C ASP A 179 6.33 -19.85 6.11
N ARG A 180 5.35 -20.72 5.83
CA ARG A 180 5.39 -21.66 4.69
C ARG A 180 5.50 -20.95 3.34
N ARG A 181 4.80 -19.82 3.18
CA ARG A 181 4.92 -18.99 1.99
C ARG A 181 6.35 -18.49 1.78
N LYS A 182 7.12 -18.29 2.85
CA LYS A 182 8.49 -17.81 2.70
C LYS A 182 9.38 -18.86 2.02
N ILE A 183 9.25 -20.12 2.43
CA ILE A 183 9.92 -21.27 1.81
C ILE A 183 9.56 -21.33 0.33
N TYR A 184 8.26 -21.35 0.04
CA TYR A 184 7.72 -21.36 -1.32
C TYR A 184 8.30 -20.25 -2.22
N LYS A 185 8.40 -19.02 -1.72
CA LYS A 185 9.00 -17.92 -2.49
C LYS A 185 10.50 -18.11 -2.73
N LEU A 186 11.22 -18.60 -1.72
CA LEU A 186 12.65 -18.88 -1.89
C LEU A 186 12.86 -19.98 -2.94
N GLU A 187 12.03 -21.01 -2.97
CA GLU A 187 12.09 -22.07 -3.97
C GLU A 187 11.88 -21.56 -5.40
N ILE A 188 10.87 -20.70 -5.62
CA ILE A 188 10.65 -20.06 -6.92
C ILE A 188 11.82 -19.14 -7.28
N ASP A 189 12.18 -18.23 -6.38
CA ASP A 189 13.15 -17.17 -6.66
C ASP A 189 14.56 -17.73 -6.89
N LEU A 190 14.92 -18.84 -6.25
CA LEU A 190 16.27 -19.44 -6.32
C LEU A 190 16.36 -20.60 -7.32
N PHE A 191 15.33 -21.45 -7.42
CA PHE A 191 15.37 -22.69 -8.20
C PHE A 191 14.36 -22.75 -9.35
N GLY A 192 13.51 -21.73 -9.52
CA GLY A 192 12.56 -21.65 -10.64
C GLY A 192 11.48 -22.75 -10.63
N ARG A 193 11.20 -23.37 -9.48
CA ARG A 193 10.21 -24.45 -9.36
C ARG A 193 8.77 -23.92 -9.48
N ASP A 194 7.92 -24.58 -10.25
CA ASP A 194 6.50 -24.25 -10.35
C ASP A 194 5.69 -24.91 -9.23
N VAL A 195 5.77 -24.32 -8.03
CA VAL A 195 5.00 -24.80 -6.88
C VAL A 195 3.66 -24.02 -6.81
N PRO A 196 2.51 -24.66 -6.54
CA PRO A 196 1.24 -23.94 -6.41
C PRO A 196 1.20 -23.14 -5.09
N PRO A 197 0.73 -21.87 -5.09
CA PRO A 197 0.70 -21.06 -3.87
C PRO A 197 -0.32 -21.60 -2.86
N PRO A 198 -0.06 -21.50 -1.54
CA PRO A 198 -0.97 -22.01 -0.51
C PRO A 198 -2.34 -21.32 -0.54
N ARG A 199 -3.41 -22.12 -0.36
CA ARG A 199 -4.83 -21.76 -0.62
C ARG A 199 -5.37 -20.55 0.15
N MET A 200 -4.79 -20.14 1.28
CA MET A 200 -5.36 -19.06 2.14
C MET A 200 -4.87 -17.64 1.79
N PHE A 201 -4.43 -17.44 0.55
CA PHE A 201 -3.93 -16.17 0.03
C PHE A 201 -4.97 -15.04 -0.01
N LEU A 202 -6.26 -15.31 0.22
CA LEU A 202 -7.34 -14.37 -0.04
C LEU A 202 -7.34 -13.16 0.90
N LEU A 203 -7.40 -13.36 2.23
CA LEU A 203 -7.53 -12.22 3.15
C LEU A 203 -6.21 -11.44 3.30
N TYR A 204 -5.07 -12.11 3.18
CA TYR A 204 -3.76 -11.45 3.06
C TYR A 204 -3.62 -10.67 1.73
N ARG A 205 -4.09 -11.20 0.59
CA ARG A 205 -4.20 -10.41 -0.66
C ARG A 205 -5.08 -9.19 -0.44
N LEU A 206 -6.23 -9.36 0.21
CA LEU A 206 -7.17 -8.26 0.45
C LEU A 206 -6.52 -7.13 1.27
N VAL A 207 -5.71 -7.46 2.27
CA VAL A 207 -4.99 -6.46 3.08
C VAL A 207 -3.80 -5.87 2.30
N LYS A 208 -2.95 -6.70 1.69
CA LYS A 208 -1.72 -6.24 1.01
C LYS A 208 -1.99 -5.48 -0.28
N GLU A 209 -2.98 -5.88 -1.07
CA GLU A 209 -3.33 -5.23 -2.34
C GLU A 209 -4.20 -3.99 -2.12
N GLY A 210 -4.40 -3.55 -0.86
CA GLY A 210 -5.21 -2.40 -0.52
C GLY A 210 -6.70 -2.60 -0.78
N ALA A 211 -7.17 -3.85 -0.90
CA ALA A 211 -8.58 -4.15 -1.10
C ALA A 211 -9.41 -3.80 0.13
N LEU A 212 -8.89 -3.99 1.35
CA LEU A 212 -9.54 -3.51 2.57
C LEU A 212 -9.71 -1.98 2.56
N ALA A 213 -8.67 -1.26 2.16
CA ALA A 213 -8.75 0.20 2.03
C ALA A 213 -9.76 0.63 0.93
N ARG A 214 -9.86 -0.11 -0.18
CA ARG A 214 -10.90 0.11 -1.20
C ARG A 214 -12.30 -0.18 -0.67
N PHE A 215 -12.46 -1.28 0.05
CA PHE A 215 -13.71 -1.69 0.66
C PHE A 215 -14.20 -0.65 1.68
N LEU A 216 -13.35 -0.23 2.60
CA LEU A 216 -13.67 0.81 3.58
C LEU A 216 -14.03 2.15 2.90
N LYS A 217 -13.32 2.54 1.84
CA LYS A 217 -13.67 3.74 1.06
C LYS A 217 -15.04 3.64 0.40
N ASN A 218 -15.33 2.50 -0.22
CA ASN A 218 -16.63 2.26 -0.85
C ASN A 218 -17.75 2.22 0.20
N LEU A 219 -17.48 1.65 1.38
CA LEU A 219 -18.41 1.64 2.50
C LEU A 219 -18.74 3.05 2.98
N VAL A 220 -17.74 3.91 3.18
CA VAL A 220 -17.95 5.33 3.56
C VAL A 220 -18.82 6.05 2.54
N LEU A 221 -18.59 5.80 1.24
CA LEU A 221 -19.39 6.40 0.17
C LEU A 221 -20.85 5.92 0.19
N VAL A 222 -21.08 4.60 0.35
CA VAL A 222 -22.43 4.03 0.46
C VAL A 222 -23.15 4.57 1.69
N VAL A 223 -22.49 4.59 2.86
CA VAL A 223 -23.04 5.14 4.10
C VAL A 223 -23.39 6.63 3.92
N GLY A 224 -22.52 7.41 3.25
CA GLY A 224 -22.78 8.82 2.97
C GLY A 224 -24.01 9.03 2.08
N ILE A 225 -24.16 8.23 1.00
CA ILE A 225 -25.35 8.29 0.13
C ILE A 225 -26.61 7.93 0.92
N LEU A 226 -26.59 6.84 1.69
CA LEU A 226 -27.72 6.43 2.52
C LEU A 226 -28.08 7.50 3.55
N ALA A 227 -27.09 8.10 4.20
CA ALA A 227 -27.31 9.20 5.15
C ALA A 227 -27.98 10.41 4.48
N ILE A 228 -27.55 10.80 3.27
CA ILE A 228 -28.21 11.86 2.49
C ILE A 228 -29.67 11.50 2.22
N LEU A 229 -29.95 10.27 1.77
CA LEU A 229 -31.31 9.84 1.45
C LEU A 229 -32.23 9.77 2.69
N VAL A 230 -31.71 9.33 3.84
CA VAL A 230 -32.46 9.22 5.10
C VAL A 230 -32.72 10.60 5.71
N LEU A 231 -31.76 11.52 5.64
CA LEU A 231 -31.85 12.87 6.21
C LEU A 231 -32.48 13.90 5.26
N ALA A 232 -32.73 13.52 4.01
CA ALA A 232 -33.28 14.41 3.00
C ALA A 232 -34.66 14.97 3.42
N ARG A 233 -34.85 16.27 3.20
CA ARG A 233 -36.13 16.98 3.29
C ARG A 233 -36.34 17.80 2.00
N PRO A 234 -36.55 17.12 0.85
CA PRO A 234 -36.59 17.76 -0.45
C PRO A 234 -37.81 18.69 -0.60
N THR A 235 -37.59 19.83 -1.23
CA THR A 235 -38.63 20.81 -1.61
C THR A 235 -38.65 20.97 -3.12
N ARG A 236 -39.73 21.51 -3.70
CA ARG A 236 -39.80 21.74 -5.16
C ARG A 236 -38.64 22.61 -5.66
N ALA A 237 -38.33 23.69 -4.94
CA ALA A 237 -37.22 24.58 -5.28
C ALA A 237 -35.85 23.87 -5.19
N SER A 238 -35.65 23.05 -4.15
CA SER A 238 -34.39 22.32 -3.97
C SER A 238 -34.20 21.22 -5.02
N LEU A 239 -35.27 20.53 -5.40
CA LEU A 239 -35.26 19.54 -6.48
C LEU A 239 -34.91 20.17 -7.83
N ILE A 240 -35.52 21.30 -8.18
CA ILE A 240 -35.24 21.99 -9.44
C ILE A 240 -33.81 22.53 -9.45
N GLY A 241 -33.43 23.32 -8.43
CA GLY A 241 -32.11 23.95 -8.36
C GLY A 241 -30.98 22.92 -8.29
N GLY A 242 -31.10 21.94 -7.38
CA GLY A 242 -30.11 20.87 -7.26
C GLY A 242 -30.10 19.94 -8.48
N GLY A 243 -31.27 19.68 -9.07
CA GLY A 243 -31.41 18.89 -10.29
C GLY A 243 -30.71 19.52 -11.49
N MET A 244 -30.80 20.85 -11.66
CA MET A 244 -30.07 21.58 -12.70
C MET A 244 -28.55 21.44 -12.53
N VAL A 245 -28.05 21.59 -11.30
CA VAL A 245 -26.61 21.42 -11.00
C VAL A 245 -26.16 19.97 -11.23
N ALA A 246 -26.97 19.00 -10.81
CA ALA A 246 -26.69 17.57 -11.02
C ALA A 246 -26.70 17.21 -12.52
N ALA A 247 -27.66 17.73 -13.29
CA ALA A 247 -27.75 17.54 -14.73
C ALA A 247 -26.54 18.12 -15.46
N LEU A 248 -26.09 19.32 -15.08
CA LEU A 248 -24.86 19.91 -15.61
C LEU A 248 -23.64 19.03 -15.31
N GLY A 249 -23.51 18.57 -14.06
CA GLY A 249 -22.43 17.66 -13.65
C GLY A 249 -22.44 16.35 -14.44
N GLN A 250 -23.61 15.76 -14.63
CA GLN A 250 -23.78 14.53 -15.42
C GLN A 250 -23.47 14.76 -16.91
N GLY A 251 -23.91 15.89 -17.47
CA GLY A 251 -23.62 16.27 -18.86
C GLY A 251 -22.13 16.37 -19.13
N ILE A 252 -21.37 17.03 -18.24
CA ILE A 252 -19.90 17.10 -18.32
C ILE A 252 -19.29 15.70 -18.28
N ARG A 253 -19.81 14.80 -17.44
CA ARG A 253 -19.30 13.42 -17.36
C ARG A 253 -19.55 12.62 -18.64
N ILE A 254 -20.76 12.69 -19.18
CA ILE A 254 -21.10 12.02 -20.44
C ILE A 254 -20.22 12.55 -21.56
N TRP A 255 -20.07 13.88 -21.65
CA TRP A 255 -19.19 14.50 -22.63
C TRP A 255 -17.74 14.05 -22.47
N ALA A 256 -17.19 14.04 -21.25
CA ALA A 256 -15.82 13.60 -21.00
C ALA A 256 -15.59 12.11 -21.27
N ALA A 257 -16.54 11.25 -20.92
CA ALA A 257 -16.44 9.81 -21.07
C ALA A 257 -16.33 9.37 -22.54
N GLY A 258 -16.98 10.07 -23.46
CA GLY A 258 -16.88 9.76 -24.89
C GLY A 258 -15.58 10.25 -25.56
N HIS A 259 -14.70 10.95 -24.83
CA HIS A 259 -13.38 11.36 -25.32
C HIS A 259 -12.21 10.65 -24.59
N LEU A 260 -12.46 10.09 -23.40
CA LEU A 260 -11.40 9.54 -22.55
C LEU A 260 -10.86 8.20 -23.06
N ARG A 261 -9.57 8.15 -23.38
CA ARG A 261 -8.82 6.92 -23.68
C ARG A 261 -7.73 6.69 -22.63
N ARG A 262 -8.01 5.85 -21.64
CA ARG A 262 -7.12 5.69 -20.48
C ARG A 262 -5.79 5.05 -20.88
N ASN A 263 -4.68 5.66 -20.46
CA ASN A 263 -3.30 5.14 -20.60
C ASN A 263 -2.83 4.89 -22.04
N ARG A 264 -3.54 5.43 -23.04
CA ARG A 264 -3.13 5.34 -24.44
C ARG A 264 -2.56 6.65 -24.97
N GLU A 265 -3.06 7.77 -24.47
CA GLU A 265 -2.69 9.11 -24.92
C GLU A 265 -3.07 10.16 -23.87
N VAL A 266 -2.55 11.38 -24.01
CA VAL A 266 -3.03 12.55 -23.28
C VAL A 266 -4.30 13.06 -23.97
N THR A 267 -5.46 12.77 -23.40
CA THR A 267 -6.73 13.24 -23.95
C THR A 267 -6.84 14.77 -23.79
N THR A 268 -6.81 15.51 -24.91
CA THR A 268 -6.97 16.98 -24.95
C THR A 268 -8.23 17.45 -25.68
N SER A 269 -9.08 16.51 -26.12
CA SER A 269 -10.32 16.79 -26.88
C SER A 269 -11.55 16.93 -25.98
N GLY A 270 -12.62 17.55 -26.51
CA GLY A 270 -13.87 17.74 -25.78
C GLY A 270 -13.67 18.58 -24.51
N PRO A 271 -14.19 18.17 -23.34
CA PRO A 271 -14.07 18.96 -22.12
C PRO A 271 -12.65 19.02 -21.58
N TYR A 272 -11.77 18.08 -21.97
CA TYR A 272 -10.36 18.07 -21.57
C TYR A 272 -9.58 19.27 -22.16
N ALA A 273 -10.09 19.91 -23.21
CA ALA A 273 -9.50 21.15 -23.71
C ALA A 273 -9.66 22.33 -22.73
N TYR A 274 -10.65 22.27 -21.84
CA TYR A 274 -11.00 23.38 -20.94
C TYR A 274 -10.59 23.10 -19.49
N VAL A 275 -10.72 21.85 -19.04
CA VAL A 275 -10.43 21.43 -17.68
C VAL A 275 -9.71 20.09 -17.72
N ARG A 276 -8.65 19.91 -16.93
CA ARG A 276 -7.84 18.70 -17.01
C ARG A 276 -8.60 17.49 -16.49
N ASP A 277 -9.53 17.71 -15.56
CA ASP A 277 -10.20 16.67 -14.81
C ASP A 277 -11.74 16.76 -14.84
N PRO A 278 -12.36 16.74 -16.03
CA PRO A 278 -13.80 16.98 -16.21
C PRO A 278 -14.68 15.94 -15.51
N LEU A 279 -14.24 14.66 -15.46
CA LEU A 279 -14.97 13.62 -14.70
C LEU A 279 -15.01 13.94 -13.19
N TYR A 280 -13.96 14.55 -12.64
CA TYR A 280 -13.91 14.93 -11.24
C TYR A 280 -14.75 16.17 -10.97
N LEU A 281 -14.70 17.16 -11.88
CA LEU A 281 -15.58 18.32 -11.82
C LEU A 281 -17.05 17.92 -11.85
N GLY A 282 -17.43 17.01 -12.77
CA GLY A 282 -18.79 16.49 -12.83
C GLY A 282 -19.20 15.73 -11.55
N ARG A 283 -18.27 15.02 -10.90
CA ARG A 283 -18.54 14.37 -9.60
C ARG A 283 -18.77 15.40 -8.48
N LEU A 284 -18.00 16.48 -8.46
CA LEU A 284 -18.20 17.57 -7.49
C LEU A 284 -19.56 18.24 -7.69
N LEU A 285 -19.94 18.53 -8.94
CA LEU A 285 -21.24 19.11 -9.27
C LEU A 285 -22.40 18.17 -8.92
N LEU A 286 -22.26 16.86 -9.15
CA LEU A 286 -23.27 15.89 -8.73
C LEU A 286 -23.40 15.82 -7.20
N LEU A 287 -22.27 15.83 -6.48
CA LEU A 287 -22.27 15.86 -5.01
C LEU A 287 -23.04 17.09 -4.51
N VAL A 288 -22.70 18.28 -5.01
CA VAL A 288 -23.38 19.54 -4.66
C VAL A 288 -24.85 19.53 -5.08
N GLY A 289 -25.14 19.11 -6.31
CA GLY A 289 -26.50 19.04 -6.85
C GLY A 289 -27.41 18.13 -6.03
N PHE A 290 -26.97 16.91 -5.72
CA PHE A 290 -27.74 16.00 -4.88
C PHE A 290 -27.88 16.48 -3.43
N GLY A 291 -26.85 17.12 -2.88
CA GLY A 291 -26.94 17.72 -1.56
C GLY A 291 -27.97 18.87 -1.50
N ILE A 292 -28.03 19.70 -2.55
CA ILE A 292 -29.07 20.72 -2.70
C ILE A 292 -30.44 20.05 -2.86
N MET A 293 -30.58 19.05 -3.75
CA MET A 293 -31.86 18.32 -3.95
C MET A 293 -32.38 17.74 -2.64
N ALA A 294 -31.52 17.08 -1.87
CA ALA A 294 -31.86 16.46 -0.60
C ALA A 294 -32.31 17.50 0.44
N TRP A 295 -31.64 18.65 0.52
CA TRP A 295 -31.94 19.78 1.41
C TRP A 295 -32.00 19.41 2.91
N GLY A 296 -32.16 20.42 3.78
CA GLY A 296 -32.28 20.23 5.23
C GLY A 296 -31.01 19.66 5.89
N PRO A 297 -31.14 18.74 6.87
CA PRO A 297 -29.99 18.16 7.58
C PRO A 297 -28.98 17.43 6.68
N ALA A 298 -29.39 17.01 5.48
CA ALA A 298 -28.50 16.39 4.50
C ALA A 298 -27.38 17.34 4.03
N LEU A 299 -27.54 18.67 4.18
CA LEU A 299 -26.50 19.65 3.86
C LEU A 299 -25.24 19.50 4.74
N TRP A 300 -25.38 18.99 5.98
CA TRP A 300 -24.21 18.67 6.82
C TRP A 300 -23.42 17.49 6.27
N VAL A 301 -24.12 16.47 5.78
CA VAL A 301 -23.50 15.31 5.11
C VAL A 301 -22.83 15.76 3.80
N LEU A 302 -23.46 16.68 3.06
CA LEU A 302 -22.83 17.32 1.89
C LEU A 302 -21.54 18.05 2.28
N ALA A 303 -21.56 18.89 3.32
CA ALA A 303 -20.39 19.65 3.75
C ALA A 303 -19.22 18.72 4.12
N VAL A 304 -19.49 17.67 4.91
CA VAL A 304 -18.49 16.64 5.23
C VAL A 304 -17.99 15.95 3.95
N GLY A 305 -18.90 15.59 3.04
CA GLY A 305 -18.55 14.96 1.77
C GLY A 305 -17.64 15.83 0.91
N VAL A 306 -17.92 17.14 0.80
CA VAL A 306 -17.10 18.10 0.07
C VAL A 306 -15.73 18.28 0.72
N VAL A 307 -15.67 18.38 2.05
CA VAL A 307 -14.40 18.46 2.79
C VAL A 307 -13.57 17.20 2.57
N LEU A 308 -14.16 16.00 2.66
CA LEU A 308 -13.47 14.75 2.38
C LEU A 308 -13.00 14.67 0.92
N PHE A 309 -13.81 15.14 -0.03
CA PHE A 309 -13.43 15.21 -1.43
C PHE A 309 -12.21 16.12 -1.64
N LEU A 310 -12.22 17.33 -1.08
CA LEU A 310 -11.14 18.31 -1.26
C LEU A 310 -9.89 18.00 -0.44
N ALA A 311 -10.02 17.50 0.79
CA ALA A 311 -8.90 17.26 1.71
C ALA A 311 -8.27 15.87 1.55
N SER A 312 -9.03 14.87 1.11
CA SER A 312 -8.57 13.47 1.06
C SER A 312 -8.51 12.89 -0.35
N TYR A 313 -9.46 13.22 -1.21
CA TYR A 313 -9.56 12.61 -2.54
C TYR A 313 -8.73 13.37 -3.58
N MET A 314 -8.85 14.70 -3.62
CA MET A 314 -8.10 15.55 -4.55
C MET A 314 -6.58 15.56 -4.33
N PRO A 315 -6.02 15.68 -3.12
CA PRO A 315 -4.57 15.78 -2.94
C PRO A 315 -3.85 14.48 -3.29
N ARG A 316 -4.47 13.33 -2.96
CA ARG A 316 -3.93 12.02 -3.34
C ARG A 316 -3.90 11.82 -4.85
N LYS A 317 -4.92 12.33 -5.54
CA LYS A 317 -5.00 12.29 -6.99
C LYS A 317 -3.94 13.20 -7.62
N LEU A 318 -3.84 14.44 -7.14
CA LEU A 318 -2.81 15.39 -7.58
C LEU A 318 -1.39 14.90 -7.31
N ALA A 319 -1.18 14.02 -6.32
CA ALA A 319 0.13 13.40 -6.10
C ALA A 319 0.42 12.24 -7.06
N LYS A 320 -0.55 11.33 -7.28
CA LYS A 320 -0.30 10.06 -7.98
C LYS A 320 -0.58 10.07 -9.48
N GLU A 321 -1.59 10.82 -9.90
CA GLU A 321 -2.03 10.82 -11.29
C GLU A 321 -1.05 11.56 -12.22
N PRO A 322 -0.51 12.74 -11.84
CA PRO A 322 0.54 13.40 -12.61
C PRO A 322 1.80 12.56 -12.71
N GLU A 323 2.33 12.03 -11.61
CA GLU A 323 3.52 11.16 -11.60
C GLU A 323 3.36 9.98 -12.59
N ARG A 324 2.18 9.34 -12.57
CA ARG A 324 1.88 8.24 -13.48
C ARG A 324 1.77 8.68 -14.95
N LEU A 325 1.16 9.84 -15.23
CA LEU A 325 0.99 10.34 -16.58
C LEU A 325 2.30 10.91 -17.16
N GLU A 326 3.13 11.54 -16.33
CA GLU A 326 4.50 11.93 -16.67
C GLU A 326 5.35 10.71 -17.00
N ASN A 327 5.24 9.64 -16.22
CA ASN A 327 5.95 8.38 -16.51
C ASN A 327 5.49 7.72 -17.82
N LEU A 328 4.25 7.92 -18.25
CA LEU A 328 3.70 7.33 -19.49
C LEU A 328 3.91 8.19 -20.73
N PHE A 329 3.79 9.52 -20.61
CA PHE A 329 3.71 10.45 -21.74
C PHE A 329 4.73 11.59 -21.69
N GLY A 330 5.54 11.67 -20.62
CA GLY A 330 6.65 12.61 -20.50
C GLY A 330 6.26 14.07 -20.75
N GLU A 331 6.99 14.71 -21.66
CA GLU A 331 6.85 16.14 -21.98
C GLU A 331 5.47 16.52 -22.55
N GLU A 332 4.79 15.60 -23.25
CA GLU A 332 3.45 15.85 -23.81
C GLU A 332 2.45 16.19 -22.69
N TYR A 333 2.46 15.38 -21.62
CA TYR A 333 1.60 15.62 -20.47
C TYR A 333 2.02 16.89 -19.71
N ALA A 334 3.32 17.14 -19.55
CA ALA A 334 3.83 18.32 -18.86
C ALA A 334 3.37 19.63 -19.53
N ARG A 335 3.45 19.70 -20.87
CA ARG A 335 2.98 20.88 -21.65
C ARG A 335 1.49 21.12 -21.47
N TYR A 336 0.69 20.06 -21.55
CA TYR A 336 -0.75 20.13 -21.34
C TYR A 336 -1.10 20.55 -19.90
N ALA A 337 -0.45 19.95 -18.90
CA ALA A 337 -0.66 20.21 -17.48
C ALA A 337 -0.28 21.65 -17.08
N ALA A 338 0.73 22.25 -17.73
CA ALA A 338 1.13 23.64 -17.49
C ALA A 338 0.05 24.63 -17.95
N GLN A 339 -0.73 24.29 -18.98
CA GLN A 339 -1.71 25.18 -19.57
C GLN A 339 -3.15 24.93 -19.13
N VAL A 340 -3.49 23.71 -18.68
CA VAL A 340 -4.86 23.32 -18.33
C VAL A 340 -4.98 22.97 -16.85
N ARG A 341 -5.77 23.77 -16.13
CA ARG A 341 -5.98 23.64 -14.68
C ARG A 341 -6.80 22.39 -14.35
N SER A 342 -6.63 21.89 -13.13
CA SER A 342 -7.28 20.65 -12.66
C SER A 342 -8.80 20.71 -12.69
N LEU A 343 -9.42 21.56 -11.86
CA LEU A 343 -10.88 21.64 -11.71
C LEU A 343 -11.49 22.97 -12.20
N LEU A 344 -10.67 23.99 -12.43
CA LEU A 344 -11.14 25.30 -12.87
C LEU A 344 -11.13 25.34 -14.41
N PRO A 345 -12.29 25.42 -15.08
CA PRO A 345 -12.34 25.47 -16.52
C PRO A 345 -11.70 26.75 -17.06
N ARG A 346 -11.02 26.62 -18.19
CA ARG A 346 -10.58 27.75 -19.01
C ARG A 346 -11.77 28.32 -19.78
N LEU A 347 -11.71 29.60 -20.11
CA LEU A 347 -12.68 30.23 -21.03
C LEU A 347 -12.40 29.88 -22.49
N THR A 348 -11.12 29.70 -22.84
CA THR A 348 -10.67 29.31 -24.17
C THR A 348 -10.06 27.90 -24.16
N PRO A 349 -10.30 27.10 -25.21
CA PRO A 349 -9.79 25.75 -25.30
C PRO A 349 -8.27 25.71 -25.43
N TYR A 350 -7.66 24.61 -25.00
CA TYR A 350 -6.25 24.31 -25.21
C TYR A 350 -5.87 24.46 -26.70
N PRO A 351 -4.80 25.21 -27.02
CA PRO A 351 -4.41 25.49 -28.42
C PRO A 351 -4.10 24.23 -29.22
N GLU A 352 -3.33 23.31 -28.64
CA GLU A 352 -2.92 22.03 -29.25
C GLU A 352 -3.97 20.92 -29.01
N ARG A 353 -5.26 21.27 -28.93
CA ARG A 353 -6.31 20.27 -28.71
C ARG A 353 -6.45 19.31 -29.89
N ALA A 354 -6.64 18.04 -29.59
CA ALA A 354 -7.10 17.09 -30.59
C ALA A 354 -8.55 17.44 -31.01
N ARG A 355 -8.80 17.52 -32.32
CA ARG A 355 -10.15 17.69 -32.87
C ARG A 355 -10.73 16.30 -33.13
N ARG A 356 -11.46 15.77 -32.15
CA ARG A 356 -12.14 14.48 -32.24
C ARG A 356 -13.61 14.63 -31.91
N SER A 357 -14.44 13.80 -32.55
CA SER A 357 -15.86 13.67 -32.21
C SER A 357 -16.03 12.79 -30.96
N TRP A 358 -17.19 12.95 -30.32
CA TRP A 358 -17.59 12.13 -29.19
C TRP A 358 -17.89 10.70 -29.64
N SER A 359 -17.39 9.69 -28.90
CA SER A 359 -17.59 8.28 -29.21
C SER A 359 -18.52 7.60 -28.20
N PHE A 360 -19.60 7.01 -28.72
CA PHE A 360 -20.52 6.18 -27.93
C PHE A 360 -19.84 4.92 -27.38
N GLU A 361 -18.95 4.31 -28.17
CA GLU A 361 -18.23 3.10 -27.77
C GLU A 361 -17.33 3.36 -26.55
N LEU A 362 -16.65 4.52 -26.53
CA LEU A 362 -15.85 4.93 -25.38
C LEU A 362 -16.71 5.13 -24.13
N PHE A 363 -17.90 5.71 -24.27
CA PHE A 363 -18.83 5.89 -23.16
C PHE A 363 -19.38 4.56 -22.63
N TRP A 364 -19.90 3.71 -23.53
CA TRP A 364 -20.69 2.53 -23.18
C TRP A 364 -19.86 1.28 -22.87
N ARG A 365 -18.80 1.02 -23.65
CA ARG A 365 -18.00 -0.22 -23.53
C ARG A 365 -16.72 -0.02 -22.74
N GLU A 366 -15.95 1.02 -23.08
CA GLU A 366 -14.60 1.19 -22.53
C GLU A 366 -14.63 1.82 -21.13
N ASN A 367 -15.28 2.99 -20.98
CA ASN A 367 -15.36 3.68 -19.70
C ASN A 367 -16.50 3.17 -18.80
N ARG A 368 -17.48 2.47 -19.38
CA ARG A 368 -18.65 1.91 -18.69
C ARG A 368 -19.42 2.93 -17.84
N GLU A 369 -19.52 4.16 -18.32
CA GLU A 369 -20.09 5.29 -17.56
C GLU A 369 -21.63 5.22 -17.47
N GLN A 370 -22.28 4.31 -18.20
CA GLN A 370 -23.70 4.03 -18.06
C GLN A 370 -24.08 3.55 -16.66
N TYR A 371 -23.23 2.80 -15.96
CA TYR A 371 -23.53 2.38 -14.58
C TYR A 371 -23.55 3.57 -13.62
N PHE A 372 -22.66 4.53 -13.85
CA PHE A 372 -22.62 5.74 -13.05
C PHE A 372 -23.85 6.62 -13.34
N LEU A 373 -24.23 6.75 -14.61
CA LEU A 373 -25.47 7.43 -15.03
C LEU A 373 -26.72 6.80 -14.40
N LEU A 374 -26.85 5.47 -14.45
CA LEU A 374 -27.99 4.78 -13.83
C LEU A 374 -28.03 5.03 -12.31
N GLY A 375 -26.88 5.01 -11.64
CA GLY A 375 -26.79 5.31 -10.22
C GLY A 375 -27.24 6.73 -9.87
N THR A 376 -26.85 7.73 -10.67
CA THR A 376 -27.26 9.13 -10.43
C THR A 376 -28.75 9.33 -10.72
N LEU A 377 -29.29 8.72 -11.77
CA LEU A 377 -30.73 8.73 -12.07
C LEU A 377 -31.54 8.08 -10.94
N LEU A 378 -31.06 6.95 -10.39
CA LEU A 378 -31.72 6.28 -9.26
C LEU A 378 -31.76 7.16 -8.02
N VAL A 379 -30.64 7.78 -7.63
CA VAL A 379 -30.59 8.71 -6.48
C VAL A 379 -31.54 9.88 -6.68
N GLY A 380 -31.55 10.48 -7.89
CA GLY A 380 -32.49 11.54 -8.24
C GLY A 380 -33.95 11.11 -8.13
N ALA A 381 -34.30 9.94 -8.67
CA ALA A 381 -35.64 9.37 -8.59
C ALA A 381 -36.09 9.13 -7.14
N VAL A 382 -35.21 8.61 -6.28
CA VAL A 382 -35.50 8.40 -4.86
C VAL A 382 -35.76 9.73 -4.15
N LEU A 383 -35.00 10.78 -4.44
CA LEU A 383 -35.22 12.10 -3.84
C LEU A 383 -36.54 12.74 -4.29
N VAL A 384 -36.91 12.57 -5.57
CA VAL A 384 -38.21 13.01 -6.08
C VAL A 384 -39.34 12.21 -5.42
N TRP A 385 -39.23 10.89 -5.37
CA TRP A 385 -40.21 10.04 -4.69
C TRP A 385 -40.38 10.43 -3.23
N ARG A 386 -39.29 10.71 -2.52
CA ARG A 386 -39.31 11.15 -1.13
C ARG A 386 -40.01 12.50 -0.93
N HIS A 387 -39.90 13.41 -1.90
CA HIS A 387 -40.68 14.65 -1.89
C HIS A 387 -42.18 14.35 -2.04
N LEU A 388 -42.54 13.52 -3.01
CA LEU A 388 -43.94 13.16 -3.31
C LEU A 388 -44.61 12.35 -2.18
N ALA A 389 -43.86 11.52 -1.47
CA ALA A 389 -44.37 10.71 -0.37
C ALA A 389 -44.47 11.49 0.96
N GLY A 390 -43.76 12.61 1.08
CA GLY A 390 -43.77 13.49 2.25
C GLY A 390 -44.60 14.77 2.08
N SER A 391 -45.08 15.04 0.86
CA SER A 391 -46.05 16.09 0.51
C SER A 391 -47.45 15.53 0.50
#